data_AF-A0A9Q5C8V2-F1
#
_entry.id   AF-A0A9Q5C8V2-F1
#
_cell.length_a   1.000
_cell.length_b   1.000
_cell.length_c   1.000
_cell.angle_alpha   90.00
_cell.angle_beta   90.00
_cell.angle_gamma   90.00
#
_symmetry.space_group_name_H-M   'P 1'
#
loop_
_entity.id
_entity.type
_entity.pdbx_description
1 polymer ?
#
loop_
_entity_poly.entity_id
_entity_poly.type
_entity_poly.pdbx_seq_one_letter_code
_entity_poly.pdbx_strand_id
1 'polypeptide(L)' 'MQDRNKHNKPILATGIMKAFYICKVLGGEFEKNTETTDCRYFSLDNLPKLSIDRNTPEQIIMCYEASKDPNWQTIFD' A
#
# COMPACT_ATOMS: atom_id res chain seq x y z
N MET A 1 11.57 0.66 -4.06
CA MET A 1 11.48 1.63 -2.93
C MET A 1 11.08 2.96 -3.50
N GLN A 2 10.03 3.58 -2.96
CA GLN A 2 9.48 4.84 -3.46
C GLN A 2 9.68 5.99 -2.47
N ASP A 3 10.04 7.17 -2.96
CA ASP A 3 10.18 8.37 -2.13
C ASP A 3 8.80 8.99 -1.89
N ARG A 4 8.37 9.08 -0.62
CA ARG A 4 7.09 9.69 -0.24
C ARG A 4 6.90 11.06 -0.90
N ASN A 5 7.93 11.90 -0.94
CA ASN A 5 7.81 13.28 -1.43
C ASN A 5 7.53 13.36 -2.95
N LYS A 6 7.82 12.30 -3.71
CA LYS A 6 7.45 12.20 -5.14
C LYS A 6 5.97 11.87 -5.35
N HIS A 7 5.34 11.18 -4.39
CA HIS A 7 3.97 10.64 -4.52
C HIS A 7 2.95 11.30 -3.60
N ASN A 8 3.40 12.08 -2.61
CA ASN A 8 2.52 12.67 -1.60
C ASN A 8 2.81 14.17 -1.44
N LYS A 9 1.74 14.91 -1.09
CA LYS A 9 1.81 16.30 -0.65
C LYS A 9 1.21 16.43 0.76
N PRO A 10 1.69 17.37 1.59
CA PRO A 10 2.81 18.27 1.33
C PRO A 10 4.16 17.55 1.35
N ILE A 11 5.18 18.22 0.81
CA ILE A 11 6.57 17.79 0.90
C ILE A 11 7.02 17.92 2.36
N LEU A 12 7.68 16.90 2.87
CA LEU A 12 8.25 16.89 4.21
C LEU A 12 9.75 17.15 4.13
N ALA A 13 10.29 17.82 5.15
CA ALA A 13 11.74 17.98 5.33
C ALA A 13 12.41 16.64 5.67
N THR A 14 11.67 15.71 6.29
CA THR A 14 12.09 14.34 6.55
C THR A 14 11.94 13.47 5.30
N GLY A 15 13.03 12.81 4.90
CA GLY A 15 13.02 11.81 3.84
C GLY A 15 12.37 10.51 4.30
N ILE A 16 11.36 10.03 3.58
CA ILE A 16 10.65 8.78 3.87
C ILE A 16 10.64 7.92 2.63
N MET A 17 11.24 6.73 2.73
CA MET A 17 11.18 5.70 1.70
C MET A 17 10.11 4.67 2.04
N LYS A 18 9.28 4.33 1.06
CA LYS A 18 8.21 3.33 1.14
C LYS A 18 8.63 2.07 0.38
N ALA A 19 8.56 0.92 1.04
CA ALA A 19 8.72 -0.39 0.43
C ALA A 19 7.38 -1.13 0.48
N PHE A 20 6.99 -1.71 -0.65
CA PHE A 20 5.74 -2.48 -0.80
C PHE A 20 6.09 -3.93 -1.12
N TYR A 21 5.45 -4.87 -0.42
CA TYR A 21 5.66 -6.31 -0.59
C TYR A 21 4.33 -6.99 -0.90
N ILE A 22 4.31 -7.83 -1.94
CA ILE A 22 3.17 -8.70 -2.21
C ILE A 22 3.35 -9.96 -1.37
N CYS A 23 2.34 -10.27 -0.57
CA CYS A 23 2.35 -11.39 0.36
C CYS A 23 1.19 -12.34 0.08
N LYS A 24 1.39 -13.61 0.43
CA LYS A 24 0.34 -14.63 0.44
C LYS A 24 -0.10 -14.89 1.88
N VAL A 25 -1.40 -14.88 2.12
CA VAL A 25 -1.97 -15.29 3.41
C VAL A 25 -1.79 -16.80 3.55
N LEU A 26 -1.16 -17.23 4.66
CA LEU A 26 -0.96 -18.66 4.96
C LEU A 26 -2.01 -19.19 5.95
N GLY A 27 -2.63 -18.32 6.74
CA GLY A 27 -3.64 -18.65 7.74
C GLY A 27 -3.81 -17.52 8.76
N GLY A 28 -4.61 -17.80 9.81
CA GLY A 28 -4.96 -16.83 10.85
C GLY A 28 -6.23 -16.05 10.55
N GLU A 29 -6.76 -15.37 11.57
CA GLU A 29 -7.90 -14.48 11.47
C GLU A 29 -7.64 -13.16 12.19
N PHE A 30 -8.34 -12.10 11.79
CA PHE A 30 -8.15 -10.79 12.39
C PHE A 30 -8.76 -10.73 13.79
N GLU A 31 -7.97 -10.27 14.75
CA GLU A 31 -8.43 -9.93 16.09
C GLU A 31 -8.21 -8.44 16.35
N LYS A 32 -9.27 -7.76 16.78
CA LYS A 32 -9.24 -6.34 17.13
C LYS A 32 -8.27 -6.09 18.28
N ASN A 33 -7.49 -5.02 18.19
CA ASN A 33 -6.57 -4.60 19.24
C ASN A 33 -6.52 -3.07 19.39
N THR A 34 -5.61 -2.57 20.24
CA THR A 34 -5.47 -1.14 20.54
C THR A 34 -4.95 -0.31 19.35
N GLU A 35 -4.37 -0.94 18.35
CA GLU A 35 -3.82 -0.26 17.16
C GLU A 35 -4.77 -0.34 15.95
N THR A 36 -5.43 -1.49 15.77
CA THR A 36 -6.26 -1.78 14.58
C THR A 36 -7.65 -2.24 14.99
N THR A 37 -8.66 -1.50 14.50
CA THR A 37 -10.06 -1.71 14.88
C THR A 37 -10.86 -2.60 13.94
N ASP A 38 -10.43 -2.74 12.68
CA ASP A 38 -11.10 -3.51 11.63
C ASP A 38 -10.10 -3.92 10.53
N CYS A 39 -10.40 -5.00 9.78
CA CYS A 39 -9.62 -5.49 8.66
C CYS A 39 -10.53 -6.14 7.61
N ARG A 40 -10.45 -5.70 6.35
CA ARG A 40 -11.32 -6.16 5.26
C ARG A 40 -10.62 -6.17 3.91
N TYR A 41 -11.15 -6.96 2.99
CA TYR A 41 -10.79 -6.91 1.58
C TYR A 41 -11.70 -5.92 0.83
N PHE A 42 -11.13 -5.21 -0.13
CA PHE A 42 -11.82 -4.24 -0.97
C PHE A 42 -11.48 -4.49 -2.44
N SER A 43 -12.43 -4.24 -3.34
CA SER A 43 -12.14 -4.18 -4.77
C SER A 43 -11.50 -2.83 -5.11
N LEU A 44 -10.76 -2.76 -6.23
CA LEU A 44 -10.17 -1.50 -6.70
C LEU A 44 -11.23 -0.44 -7.02
N ASP A 45 -12.40 -0.84 -7.50
CA ASP A 45 -13.49 0.10 -7.85
C ASP A 45 -14.28 0.57 -6.63
N ASN A 46 -14.03 0.00 -5.45
CA ASN A 46 -14.74 0.33 -4.21
C ASN A 46 -13.78 0.41 -3.02
N LEU A 47 -12.70 1.17 -3.20
CA LEU A 47 -11.74 1.45 -2.13
C LEU A 47 -12.40 2.29 -1.02
N PRO A 48 -12.05 2.03 0.26
CA PRO A 48 -12.50 2.86 1.35
C PRO A 48 -11.81 4.22 1.29
N LYS A 49 -12.21 5.16 2.17
CA LYS A 49 -11.45 6.40 2.35
C LYS A 49 -10.02 6.07 2.77
N LEU A 50 -9.06 6.48 1.93
CA LEU A 50 -7.65 6.18 2.14
C LEU A 50 -6.99 7.19 3.09
N SER A 51 -6.02 6.69 3.87
CA SER A 51 -5.02 7.52 4.53
C SER A 51 -3.91 7.84 3.53
N ILE A 52 -4.07 8.92 2.75
CA ILE A 52 -3.20 9.26 1.63
C ILE A 52 -1.72 9.33 2.00
N ASP A 53 -1.38 9.80 3.20
CA ASP A 53 0.01 9.83 3.69
C ASP A 53 0.68 8.46 3.74
N ARG A 54 -0.09 7.40 3.98
CA ARG A 54 0.39 6.03 4.03
C ARG A 54 0.46 5.46 2.62
N ASN A 55 -0.68 5.42 1.92
CA ASN A 55 -0.78 4.85 0.57
C ASN A 55 -1.71 5.70 -0.31
N THR A 56 -1.32 5.91 -1.57
CA THR A 56 -2.17 6.55 -2.59
C THR A 56 -2.92 5.51 -3.42
N PRO A 57 -4.01 5.90 -4.13
CA PRO A 57 -4.67 5.02 -5.09
C PRO A 57 -3.71 4.43 -6.13
N GLU A 58 -2.78 5.22 -6.64
CA GLU A 58 -1.81 4.83 -7.67
C GLU A 58 -0.87 3.74 -7.15
N GLN A 59 -0.43 3.85 -5.89
CA GLN A 59 0.39 2.82 -5.24
C GLN A 59 -0.38 1.51 -5.03
N ILE A 60 -1.68 1.59 -4.70
CA ILE A 60 -2.54 0.42 -4.57
C ILE A 60 -2.72 -0.27 -5.94
N ILE A 61 -2.95 0.49 -7.00
CA ILE A 61 -3.07 -0.01 -8.37
C ILE A 61 -1.76 -0.69 -8.79
N MET A 62 -0.61 -0.06 -8.54
CA MET A 62 0.71 -0.65 -8.80
C MET A 62 0.89 -2.00 -8.11
N CYS A 63 0.54 -2.11 -6.82
CA CYS A 63 0.63 -3.39 -6.11
C CYS A 63 -0.33 -4.44 -6.69
N TYR A 64 -1.52 -4.03 -7.13
CA TYR A 64 -2.48 -4.93 -7.74
C TYR A 64 -2.00 -5.44 -9.11
N GLU A 65 -1.44 -4.57 -9.96
CA GLU A 65 -0.84 -4.96 -11.24
C GLU A 65 0.34 -5.91 -11.03
N ALA A 66 1.23 -5.58 -10.10
CA ALA A 66 2.36 -6.43 -9.72
C ALA A 66 1.92 -7.81 -9.22
N SER A 67 0.75 -7.92 -8.56
CA SER A 67 0.21 -9.21 -8.11
C SER A 67 -0.25 -10.12 -9.25
N LYS A 68 -0.49 -9.57 -10.44
CA LYS A 68 -0.93 -10.29 -11.64
C LYS A 68 0.21 -10.63 -12.59
N ASP A 69 1.36 -9.98 -12.44
CA ASP A 69 2.51 -10.16 -13.34
C ASP A 69 3.61 -10.99 -12.65
N PRO A 70 3.80 -12.27 -13.05
CA PRO A 70 4.87 -13.10 -12.50
C PRO A 70 6.28 -12.60 -12.86
N ASN A 71 6.41 -11.71 -13.84
CA ASN A 71 7.69 -11.13 -14.29
C ASN A 71 7.81 -9.65 -13.93
N TRP A 72 7.02 -9.19 -12.95
CA TRP A 72 6.98 -7.79 -12.53
C TRP A 72 8.38 -7.23 -12.26
N GLN A 73 8.69 -6.09 -12.88
CA GLN A 73 9.91 -5.36 -12.60
C GLN A 73 9.66 -4.39 -11.46
N THR A 74 10.35 -4.62 -10.34
CA THR A 74 10.17 -3.79 -9.14
C THR A 74 10.48 -2.32 -9.43
N ILE A 75 9.57 -1.43 -9.06
CA ILE A 75 9.69 0.00 -9.30
C ILE A 75 10.46 0.68 -8.16
N PHE A 76 11.37 1.57 -8.55
CA PHE A 76 12.18 2.41 -7.67
C PHE A 76 12.12 3.86 -8.12
N ASP A 77 12.37 4.76 -7.17
CA ASP A 77 12.51 6.20 -7.36
C ASP A 77 13.92 6.70 -7.06
#